data_AF-W2XSJ9-F1
#
_entry.id   AF-W2XSJ9-F1
#
_cell.length_a   1.000
_cell.length_b   1.000
_cell.length_c   1.000
_cell.angle_alpha   90.00
_cell.angle_beta   90.00
_cell.angle_gamma   90.00
#
_symmetry.space_group_name_H-M   'P 1'
#
loop_
_entity.id
_entity.type
_entity.pdbx_description
1 polymer ?
#
loop_
_entity_poly.entity_id
_entity_poly.type
_entity_poly.pdbx_seq_one_letter_code
_entity_poly.pdbx_strand_id
1 'polypeptide(L)'
;MSRIQEEEAQDVLLLVRELTSGLRCRHKTAYLYGIWKKELLENNTTLAAAIYSYLSAESPPEATRRVPFNFNALSNNQCIERFRFDQLQIVDLGTLFGIEGIRTRGQTVATGVEGICIVLYKLAVPIRWVDLEDFFGRDSSGLSNIFLHMLAILDDKFSRLLHSKHEYAAENLPAYADAVFDAGGVLQNVWALLTGQCVEFAGRFPATPVLLQ
;
A
#
# COMPACT_ATOMS: atom_id res chain seq x y z
N MET A 1 -29.96 -26.57 -2.41
CA MET A 1 -30.82 -25.41 -2.09
C MET A 1 -31.89 -25.33 -3.16
N SER A 2 -33.17 -25.26 -2.78
CA SER A 2 -34.30 -25.24 -3.72
C SER A 2 -34.36 -23.91 -4.47
N ARG A 3 -34.84 -23.92 -5.72
CA ARG A 3 -34.98 -22.75 -6.61
C ARG A 3 -35.73 -21.56 -5.98
N ILE A 4 -36.61 -21.85 -5.02
CA ILE A 4 -37.39 -20.88 -4.26
C ILE A 4 -36.51 -20.05 -3.30
N GLN A 5 -35.51 -20.67 -2.67
CA GLN A 5 -34.61 -19.98 -1.72
C GLN A 5 -33.64 -19.01 -2.41
N GLU A 6 -33.33 -19.27 -3.68
CA GLU A 6 -32.43 -18.44 -4.49
C GLU A 6 -33.15 -17.19 -5.02
N GLU A 7 -34.44 -17.32 -5.35
CA GLU A 7 -35.31 -16.21 -5.73
C GLU A 7 -35.59 -15.26 -4.55
N GLU A 8 -35.90 -15.82 -3.37
CA GLU A 8 -36.07 -15.04 -2.13
C GLU A 8 -34.79 -14.28 -1.73
N ALA A 9 -33.62 -14.90 -1.91
CA ALA A 9 -32.34 -14.24 -1.64
C ALA A 9 -32.07 -13.07 -2.60
N GLN A 10 -32.47 -13.22 -3.88
CA GLN A 10 -32.30 -12.17 -4.89
C GLN A 10 -33.21 -10.96 -4.62
N ASP A 11 -34.45 -11.21 -4.19
CA ASP A 11 -35.40 -10.15 -3.80
C ASP A 11 -34.90 -9.35 -2.60
N VAL A 12 -34.34 -10.02 -1.58
CA VAL A 12 -33.72 -9.36 -0.43
C VAL A 12 -32.53 -8.49 -0.87
N LEU A 13 -31.71 -8.96 -1.80
CA LEU A 13 -30.57 -8.18 -2.33
C LEU A 13 -31.02 -6.94 -3.10
N LEU A 14 -32.10 -7.03 -3.89
CA LEU A 14 -32.67 -5.88 -4.60
C LEU A 14 -33.19 -4.83 -3.62
N LEU A 15 -33.94 -5.26 -2.60
CA LEU A 15 -34.45 -4.37 -1.55
C LEU A 15 -33.30 -3.66 -0.80
N VAL A 16 -32.26 -4.39 -0.41
CA VAL A 16 -31.09 -3.80 0.26
C VAL A 16 -30.36 -2.81 -0.67
N ARG A 17 -30.27 -3.11 -1.96
CA ARG A 17 -29.66 -2.21 -2.95
C ARG A 17 -30.44 -0.91 -3.13
N GLU A 18 -31.77 -0.98 -3.11
CA GLU A 18 -32.64 0.20 -3.15
C GLU A 18 -32.48 1.04 -1.88
N LEU A 19 -32.58 0.41 -0.70
CA LEU A 19 -32.45 1.07 0.60
C LEU A 19 -31.07 1.71 0.79
N THR A 20 -30.01 1.10 0.23
CA THR A 20 -28.63 1.59 0.35
C THR A 20 -28.14 2.37 -0.88
N SER A 21 -29.02 2.70 -1.82
CA SER A 21 -28.66 3.47 -3.01
C SER A 21 -28.15 4.85 -2.61
N GLY A 22 -26.92 5.18 -3.03
CA GLY A 22 -26.23 6.43 -2.67
C GLY A 22 -25.43 6.40 -1.35
N LEU A 23 -25.45 5.30 -0.60
CA LEU A 23 -24.62 5.14 0.60
C LEU A 23 -23.25 4.53 0.27
N ARG A 24 -22.18 5.09 0.88
CA ARG A 24 -20.84 4.48 0.84
C ARG A 24 -20.87 3.12 1.56
N CYS A 25 -20.14 2.13 1.02
CA CYS A 25 -20.11 0.76 1.57
C CYS A 25 -19.91 0.68 3.08
N ARG A 26 -19.00 1.48 3.65
CA ARG A 26 -18.70 1.49 5.09
C ARG A 26 -19.87 1.92 6.01
N HIS A 27 -20.90 2.58 5.47
CA HIS A 27 -22.06 3.02 6.26
C HIS A 27 -23.29 2.14 6.05
N LYS A 28 -23.26 1.21 5.08
CA LYS A 28 -24.43 0.39 4.71
C LYS A 28 -24.94 -0.44 5.88
N THR A 29 -24.08 -1.20 6.53
CA THR A 29 -24.44 -2.08 7.66
C THR A 29 -25.02 -1.29 8.84
N ALA A 30 -24.39 -0.17 9.22
CA ALA A 30 -24.88 0.68 10.31
C ALA A 30 -26.23 1.33 9.98
N TYR A 31 -26.42 1.76 8.73
CA TYR A 31 -27.67 2.33 8.25
C TYR A 31 -28.81 1.30 8.25
N LEU A 32 -28.55 0.10 7.72
CA LEU A 32 -29.49 -1.01 7.72
C LEU A 32 -29.88 -1.44 9.14
N TYR A 33 -28.93 -1.46 10.08
CA TYR A 33 -29.21 -1.74 11.49
C TYR A 33 -30.14 -0.68 12.12
N GLY A 34 -29.97 0.59 11.74
CA GLY A 34 -30.86 1.68 12.15
C GLY A 34 -32.28 1.50 11.63
N ILE A 35 -32.44 1.16 10.35
CA ILE A 35 -33.75 0.86 9.75
C ILE A 35 -34.35 -0.36 10.42
N TRP A 36 -33.61 -1.46 10.55
CA TRP A 36 -34.07 -2.68 11.20
C TRP A 36 -34.65 -2.42 12.59
N LYS A 37 -33.94 -1.65 13.42
CA LYS A 37 -34.38 -1.29 14.77
C LYS A 37 -35.66 -0.42 14.75
N LYS A 38 -35.78 0.50 13.78
CA LYS A 38 -36.96 1.35 13.62
C LYS A 38 -38.18 0.53 13.20
N GLU A 39 -38.02 -0.33 12.21
CA GLU A 39 -39.10 -1.17 11.64
C GLU A 39 -39.55 -2.27 12.62
N LEU A 40 -38.64 -2.73 13.49
CA LEU A 40 -38.98 -3.60 14.62
C LEU A 40 -39.89 -2.92 15.65
N LEU A 41 -39.73 -1.60 15.85
CA LEU A 41 -40.58 -0.79 16.74
C LEU A 41 -41.91 -0.41 16.07
N GLU A 42 -41.90 -0.22 14.75
CA GLU A 42 -43.09 0.11 13.93
C GLU A 42 -43.89 -1.13 13.50
N ASN A 43 -43.47 -2.33 13.95
CA ASN A 43 -44.11 -3.63 13.74
C ASN A 43 -44.18 -4.08 12.27
N ASN A 44 -43.27 -3.61 11.43
CA ASN A 44 -43.13 -4.03 10.03
C ASN A 44 -42.24 -5.27 9.93
N THR A 45 -42.82 -6.42 10.24
CA THR A 45 -42.09 -7.68 10.45
C THR A 45 -41.41 -8.22 9.19
N THR A 46 -41.96 -7.97 8.00
CA THR A 46 -41.42 -8.47 6.72
C THR A 46 -40.14 -7.75 6.33
N LEU A 47 -40.16 -6.42 6.39
CA LEU A 47 -38.99 -5.59 6.10
C LEU A 47 -37.90 -5.84 7.15
N ALA A 48 -38.26 -5.90 8.44
CA ALA A 48 -37.32 -6.22 9.51
C ALA A 48 -36.69 -7.62 9.33
N ALA A 49 -37.46 -8.63 8.94
CA ALA A 49 -36.94 -9.97 8.67
C ALA A 49 -36.01 -10.02 7.45
N ALA A 50 -36.34 -9.29 6.37
CA ALA A 50 -35.50 -9.19 5.17
C ALA A 50 -34.16 -8.49 5.43
N ILE A 51 -34.16 -7.41 6.21
CA ILE A 51 -32.91 -6.76 6.63
C ILE A 51 -32.11 -7.67 7.56
N TYR A 52 -32.77 -8.34 8.51
CA TYR A 52 -32.10 -9.25 9.43
C TYR A 52 -31.46 -10.44 8.72
N SER A 53 -32.13 -11.04 7.73
CA SER A 53 -31.57 -12.15 6.95
C SER A 53 -30.34 -11.72 6.16
N TYR A 54 -30.35 -10.51 5.57
CA TYR A 54 -29.17 -9.93 4.91
C TYR A 54 -28.03 -9.68 5.90
N LEU A 55 -28.32 -9.01 7.04
CA LEU A 55 -27.32 -8.71 8.07
C LEU A 55 -26.73 -9.97 8.72
N SER A 56 -27.52 -11.05 8.81
CA SER A 56 -27.09 -12.34 9.37
C SER A 56 -26.35 -13.22 8.35
N ALA A 57 -26.57 -12.98 7.06
CA ALA A 57 -25.85 -13.64 5.97
C ALA A 57 -24.48 -12.98 5.69
N GLU A 58 -24.32 -11.67 5.97
CA GLU A 58 -23.01 -11.07 6.09
C GLU A 58 -22.28 -11.73 7.26
N SER A 59 -21.18 -12.45 6.97
CA SER A 59 -20.26 -12.88 8.04
C SER A 59 -19.95 -11.66 8.91
N PRO A 60 -20.07 -11.75 10.25
CA PRO A 60 -19.78 -10.62 11.11
C PRO A 60 -18.41 -10.06 10.70
N PRO A 61 -18.27 -8.73 10.54
CA PRO A 61 -17.00 -8.15 10.13
C PRO A 61 -15.96 -8.68 11.11
N GLU A 62 -15.06 -9.50 10.59
CA GLU A 62 -14.06 -10.16 11.41
C GLU A 62 -13.35 -9.04 12.14
N ALA A 63 -13.53 -8.98 13.45
CA ALA A 63 -12.93 -7.95 14.28
C ALA A 63 -11.44 -8.24 14.24
N THR A 64 -10.78 -7.77 13.18
CA THR A 64 -9.34 -7.79 13.02
C THR A 64 -8.85 -6.88 14.13
N ARG A 65 -8.60 -7.47 15.30
CA ARG A 65 -7.82 -6.88 16.38
C ARG A 65 -6.41 -6.74 15.82
N ARG A 66 -6.24 -5.71 15.02
CA ARG A 66 -4.95 -5.36 14.44
C ARG A 66 -4.12 -4.81 15.57
N VAL A 67 -3.22 -5.65 16.07
CA VAL A 67 -2.26 -5.25 17.10
C VAL A 67 -1.38 -4.16 16.48
N PRO A 68 -1.23 -2.99 17.13
CA PRO A 68 -0.36 -1.95 16.60
C PRO A 68 1.05 -2.46 16.34
N PHE A 69 1.65 -2.04 15.24
CA PHE A 69 3.04 -2.38 14.92
C PHE A 69 3.96 -1.96 16.06
N ASN A 70 4.71 -2.94 16.61
CA ASN A 70 5.69 -2.69 17.66
C ASN A 70 7.10 -2.98 17.14
N PHE A 71 7.82 -1.92 16.78
CA PHE A 71 9.21 -2.00 16.32
C PHE A 71 10.14 -2.64 17.36
N ASN A 72 9.92 -2.40 18.66
CA ASN A 72 10.77 -2.93 19.72
C ASN A 72 10.60 -4.43 19.95
N ALA A 73 9.54 -5.04 19.40
CA ALA A 73 9.33 -6.48 19.46
C ALA A 73 10.11 -7.25 18.37
N LEU A 74 10.67 -6.54 17.38
CA LEU A 74 11.43 -7.16 16.30
C LEU A 74 12.85 -7.46 16.75
N SER A 75 13.32 -8.66 16.40
CA SER A 75 14.74 -9.04 16.56
C SER A 75 15.57 -8.50 15.40
N ASN A 76 16.88 -8.35 15.60
CA ASN A 76 17.78 -7.85 14.57
C ASN A 76 17.75 -8.69 13.27
N ASN A 77 17.71 -10.02 13.39
CA ASN A 77 17.61 -10.90 12.23
C ASN A 77 16.33 -10.64 11.41
N GLN A 78 15.20 -10.41 12.09
CA GLN A 78 13.94 -10.07 11.42
C GLN A 78 14.01 -8.70 10.74
N CYS A 79 14.69 -7.73 11.34
CA CYS A 79 14.91 -6.42 10.73
C CYS A 79 15.73 -6.53 9.44
N ILE A 80 16.82 -7.30 9.47
CA ILE A 80 17.67 -7.52 8.29
C ILE A 80 16.90 -8.27 7.20
N GLU A 81 16.17 -9.32 7.55
CA GLU A 81 15.42 -10.12 6.57
C GLU A 81 14.35 -9.29 5.85
N ARG A 82 13.63 -8.44 6.60
CA ARG A 82 12.46 -7.70 6.11
C ARG A 82 12.79 -6.34 5.52
N PHE A 83 13.70 -5.61 6.16
CA PHE A 83 14.02 -4.22 5.81
C PHE A 83 15.40 -4.08 5.17
N ARG A 84 16.26 -5.11 5.23
CA ARG A 84 17.67 -5.10 4.81
C ARG A 84 18.59 -4.20 5.66
N PHE A 85 18.10 -3.75 6.81
CA PHE A 85 18.82 -2.92 7.78
C PHE A 85 18.73 -3.51 9.19
N ASP A 86 19.76 -3.27 9.99
CA ASP A 86 19.75 -3.57 11.43
C ASP A 86 18.73 -2.69 12.17
N GLN A 87 18.22 -3.16 13.30
CA GLN A 87 17.38 -2.39 14.21
C GLN A 87 18.02 -1.04 14.59
N LEU A 88 19.32 -1.00 14.88
CA LEU A 88 20.02 0.25 15.20
C LEU A 88 20.08 1.19 13.99
N GLN A 89 20.37 0.66 12.81
CA GLN A 89 20.43 1.44 11.58
C GLN A 89 19.08 2.06 11.22
N ILE A 90 17.96 1.37 11.50
CA ILE A 90 16.61 1.91 11.28
C ILE A 90 16.33 3.09 12.22
N VAL A 91 16.77 3.01 13.47
CA VAL A 91 16.66 4.12 14.43
C VAL A 91 17.51 5.30 13.97
N ASP A 92 18.76 5.04 13.59
CA ASP A 92 19.67 6.06 13.06
C ASP A 92 19.08 6.72 11.82
N LEU A 93 18.50 5.93 10.91
CA LEU A 93 17.82 6.44 9.73
C LEU A 93 16.62 7.35 10.08
N GLY A 94 15.87 7.00 11.14
CA GLY A 94 14.82 7.85 11.69
C GLY A 94 15.33 9.19 12.18
N THR A 95 16.47 9.21 12.88
CA THR A 95 17.10 10.44 13.35
C THR A 95 17.65 11.28 12.20
N LEU A 96 18.31 10.66 11.21
CA LEU A 96 18.89 11.32 10.05
C LEU A 96 17.83 11.94 9.14
N PHE A 97 16.70 11.25 8.97
CA PHE A 97 15.57 11.81 8.24
C PHE A 97 14.81 12.88 9.03
N GLY A 98 14.98 12.96 10.35
CA GLY A 98 14.32 13.93 11.21
C GLY A 98 12.79 13.84 11.10
N ILE A 99 12.26 12.61 11.12
CA ILE A 99 10.82 12.33 11.01
C ILE A 99 10.35 11.80 12.37
N GLU A 100 9.74 12.66 13.17
CA GLU A 100 9.26 12.28 14.51
C GLU A 100 7.86 11.64 14.45
N GLY A 101 7.00 12.11 13.55
CA GLY A 101 5.64 11.58 13.41
C GLY A 101 5.00 11.96 12.08
N ILE A 102 4.16 11.06 11.58
CA ILE A 102 3.46 11.21 10.31
C ILE A 102 1.98 11.38 10.60
N ARG A 103 1.41 12.49 10.12
CA ARG A 103 -0.03 12.69 10.13
C ARG A 103 -0.50 12.88 8.70
N THR A 104 -1.07 11.82 8.14
CA THR A 104 -1.63 11.88 6.79
C THR A 104 -2.95 12.64 6.76
N ARG A 105 -3.35 13.12 5.57
CA ARG A 105 -4.63 13.82 5.33
C ARG A 105 -5.85 12.95 5.70
N GLY A 106 -5.72 11.62 5.68
CA GLY A 106 -6.74 10.67 6.10
C GLY A 106 -6.88 10.50 7.62
N GLN A 107 -6.24 11.36 8.42
CA GLN A 107 -6.12 11.25 9.88
C GLN A 107 -5.38 9.98 10.36
N THR A 108 -4.73 9.24 9.47
CA THR A 108 -3.88 8.12 9.86
C THR A 108 -2.62 8.67 10.51
N VAL A 109 -2.44 8.39 11.79
CA VAL A 109 -1.27 8.76 12.60
C VAL A 109 -0.34 7.56 12.66
N ALA A 110 0.92 7.75 12.30
CA ALA A 110 1.98 6.76 12.41
C ALA A 110 3.24 7.38 13.02
N THR A 111 4.04 6.55 13.69
CA THR A 111 5.36 6.98 14.16
C THR A 111 6.30 7.12 12.98
N GLY A 112 7.33 7.97 13.08
CA GLY A 112 8.33 8.10 12.02
C GLY A 112 9.02 6.76 11.69
N VAL A 113 9.36 5.99 12.74
CA VAL A 113 9.97 4.66 12.61
C VAL A 113 9.06 3.69 11.87
N GLU A 114 7.76 3.68 12.19
CA GLU A 114 6.79 2.84 11.48
C GLU A 114 6.68 3.22 10.00
N GLY A 115 6.63 4.51 9.68
CA GLY A 115 6.62 4.98 8.30
C GLY A 115 7.86 4.56 7.52
N ILE A 116 9.05 4.66 8.15
CA ILE A 116 10.31 4.21 7.55
C ILE A 116 10.28 2.70 7.31
N CYS A 117 9.83 1.92 8.30
CA CYS A 117 9.71 0.46 8.15
C CYS A 117 8.77 0.08 6.99
N ILE A 118 7.64 0.78 6.83
CA ILE A 118 6.70 0.54 5.72
C ILE A 118 7.38 0.80 4.37
N VAL A 119 8.11 1.91 4.23
CA VAL A 119 8.84 2.24 3.00
C VAL A 119 9.93 1.22 2.71
N LEU A 120 10.78 0.91 3.70
CA LEU A 120 11.87 -0.05 3.57
C LEU A 120 11.36 -1.44 3.17
N TYR A 121 10.27 -1.90 3.79
CA TYR A 121 9.68 -3.19 3.46
C TYR A 121 9.23 -3.25 2.00
N LYS A 122 8.56 -2.20 1.51
CA LYS A 122 8.09 -2.15 0.12
C LYS A 122 9.20 -2.01 -0.91
N LEU A 123 10.26 -1.28 -0.57
CA LEU A 123 11.44 -1.17 -1.43
C LEU A 123 12.26 -2.46 -1.44
N ALA A 124 12.23 -3.24 -0.35
CA ALA A 124 12.88 -4.54 -0.29
C ALA A 124 12.14 -5.61 -1.12
N VAL A 125 10.79 -5.63 -1.08
CA VAL A 125 9.97 -6.64 -1.77
C VAL A 125 8.61 -6.06 -2.23
N PRO A 126 8.17 -6.33 -3.48
CA PRO A 126 6.87 -5.92 -4.03
C PRO A 126 5.70 -6.79 -3.54
N ILE A 127 5.39 -6.74 -2.26
CA ILE A 127 4.25 -7.48 -1.73
C ILE A 127 2.95 -6.68 -1.89
N ARG A 128 1.75 -7.29 -1.85
CA ARG A 128 0.49 -6.52 -1.88
C ARG A 128 0.28 -5.81 -0.54
N TRP A 129 -0.63 -4.83 -0.51
CA TRP A 129 -0.95 -4.13 0.75
C TRP A 129 -1.75 -5.00 1.72
N VAL A 130 -2.63 -5.86 1.20
CA VAL A 130 -3.46 -6.79 1.99
C VAL A 130 -2.58 -7.72 2.82
N ASP A 131 -1.52 -8.26 2.23
CA ASP A 131 -0.59 -9.17 2.92
C ASP A 131 0.23 -8.49 4.03
N LEU A 132 0.28 -7.15 4.04
CA LEU A 132 0.96 -6.37 5.06
C LEU A 132 0.05 -5.94 6.21
N GLU A 133 -1.27 -6.10 6.07
CA GLU A 133 -2.23 -5.63 7.07
C GLU A 133 -2.04 -6.34 8.41
N ASP A 134 -1.74 -7.63 8.37
CA ASP A 134 -1.48 -8.44 9.57
C ASP A 134 -0.17 -8.08 10.27
N PHE A 135 0.86 -7.76 9.49
CA PHE A 135 2.18 -7.46 10.05
C PHE A 135 2.24 -6.06 10.68
N PHE A 136 1.70 -5.05 10.00
CA PHE A 136 1.71 -3.68 10.49
C PHE A 136 0.48 -3.33 11.34
N GLY A 137 -0.52 -4.20 11.37
CA GLY A 137 -1.75 -3.95 12.12
C GLY A 137 -2.52 -2.74 11.60
N ARG A 138 -2.49 -2.49 10.28
CA ARG A 138 -3.18 -1.36 9.65
C ARG A 138 -3.91 -1.80 8.40
N ASP A 139 -4.93 -1.06 8.02
CA ASP A 139 -5.60 -1.24 6.73
C ASP A 139 -4.69 -0.88 5.56
N SER A 140 -4.89 -1.58 4.44
CA SER A 140 -4.17 -1.37 3.18
C SER A 140 -4.27 0.07 2.71
N SER A 141 -5.43 0.73 2.89
CA SER A 141 -5.57 2.15 2.59
C SER A 141 -4.69 3.03 3.49
N GLY A 142 -4.64 2.75 4.79
CA GLY A 142 -3.77 3.41 5.77
C GLY A 142 -2.30 3.22 5.45
N LEU A 143 -1.88 1.99 5.13
CA LEU A 143 -0.50 1.67 4.73
C LEU A 143 -0.09 2.40 3.46
N SER A 144 -0.93 2.37 2.42
CA SER A 144 -0.68 3.08 1.16
C SER A 144 -0.58 4.60 1.38
N ASN A 145 -1.46 5.17 2.20
CA ASN A 145 -1.43 6.59 2.53
C ASN A 145 -0.14 6.98 3.28
N ILE A 146 0.29 6.18 4.26
CA ILE A 146 1.54 6.43 4.99
C ILE A 146 2.73 6.33 4.05
N PHE A 147 2.77 5.30 3.20
CA PHE A 147 3.84 5.09 2.22
C PHE A 147 3.98 6.27 1.26
N LEU A 148 2.88 6.69 0.62
CA LEU A 148 2.90 7.83 -0.31
C LEU A 148 3.30 9.13 0.37
N HIS A 149 2.83 9.37 1.59
CA HIS A 149 3.19 10.56 2.34
C HIS A 149 4.67 10.57 2.74
N MET A 150 5.22 9.42 3.12
CA MET A 150 6.64 9.27 3.41
C MET A 150 7.51 9.49 2.17
N LEU A 151 7.11 8.94 1.02
CA LEU A 151 7.81 9.20 -0.23
C LEU A 151 7.81 10.69 -0.58
N ALA A 152 6.68 11.39 -0.38
CA ALA A 152 6.62 12.83 -0.62
C ALA A 152 7.57 13.62 0.31
N ILE A 153 7.67 13.24 1.59
CA ILE A 153 8.63 13.87 2.52
C ILE A 153 10.07 13.60 2.09
N LEU A 154 10.37 12.36 1.69
CA LEU A 154 11.71 11.98 1.26
C LEU A 154 12.10 12.67 -0.05
N ASP A 155 11.18 12.75 -1.02
CA ASP A 155 11.41 13.47 -2.27
C ASP A 155 11.58 14.96 -2.03
N ASP A 156 10.79 15.60 -1.17
CA ASP A 156 10.97 17.02 -0.85
C ASP A 156 12.36 17.30 -0.22
N LYS A 157 12.74 16.51 0.80
CA LYS A 157 14.01 16.69 1.53
C LYS A 157 15.25 16.30 0.71
N PHE A 158 15.15 15.24 -0.08
CA PHE A 158 16.28 14.63 -0.77
C PHE A 158 16.20 14.74 -2.29
N SER A 159 15.25 15.51 -2.82
CA SER A 159 15.08 15.83 -4.25
C SER A 159 16.43 16.14 -4.89
N ARG A 160 17.21 17.02 -4.26
CA ARG A 160 18.52 17.39 -4.80
C ARG A 160 19.47 16.20 -4.92
N LEU A 161 19.47 15.26 -3.97
CA LEU A 161 20.34 14.08 -4.00
C LEU A 161 19.81 12.96 -4.92
N LEU A 162 18.49 12.83 -5.02
CA LEU A 162 17.82 11.85 -5.86
C LEU A 162 17.90 12.25 -7.33
N HIS A 163 17.60 13.52 -7.63
CA HIS A 163 17.56 14.05 -8.99
C HIS A 163 18.94 14.42 -9.55
N SER A 164 19.88 14.90 -8.72
CA SER A 164 21.24 15.24 -9.22
C SER A 164 22.01 14.02 -9.75
N LYS A 165 21.68 12.82 -9.26
CA LYS A 165 22.33 11.60 -9.74
C LYS A 165 21.85 11.17 -11.11
N HIS A 166 20.69 11.65 -11.58
CA HIS A 166 20.24 11.37 -12.95
C HIS A 166 21.13 12.07 -13.98
N GLU A 167 21.53 13.31 -13.73
CA GLU A 167 22.46 14.05 -14.61
C GLU A 167 23.82 13.34 -14.63
N TYR A 168 24.37 13.02 -13.46
CA TYR A 168 25.65 12.31 -13.36
C TYR A 168 25.61 10.91 -13.99
N ALA A 169 24.51 10.16 -13.80
CA ALA A 169 24.35 8.84 -14.40
C ALA A 169 24.18 8.94 -15.93
N ALA A 170 23.49 9.97 -16.43
CA ALA A 170 23.33 10.23 -17.86
C ALA A 170 24.66 10.59 -18.53
N GLU A 171 25.52 11.37 -17.86
CA GLU A 171 26.84 11.73 -18.37
C GLU A 171 27.80 10.52 -18.44
N ASN A 172 27.74 9.63 -17.45
CA ASN A 172 28.65 8.47 -17.35
C ASN A 172 28.09 7.19 -17.99
N LEU A 173 26.91 7.28 -18.57
CA LEU A 173 26.18 6.18 -19.18
C LEU A 173 26.95 5.48 -20.32
N PRO A 174 27.70 6.20 -21.19
CA PRO A 174 28.58 5.57 -22.18
C PRO A 174 29.70 4.76 -21.53
N ALA A 175 30.35 5.30 -20.48
CA ALA A 175 31.43 4.61 -19.78
C ALA A 175 30.94 3.33 -19.09
N TYR A 176 29.71 3.32 -18.58
CA TYR A 176 29.10 2.10 -18.03
C TYR A 176 28.79 1.07 -19.12
N ALA A 177 28.28 1.49 -20.27
CA ALA A 177 28.03 0.59 -21.39
C ALA A 177 29.32 -0.03 -21.95
N ASP A 178 30.39 0.76 -22.07
CA ASP A 178 31.70 0.31 -22.51
C ASP A 178 32.31 -0.69 -21.52
N ALA A 179 32.25 -0.41 -20.21
CA ALA A 179 32.73 -1.33 -19.19
C ALA A 179 32.00 -2.69 -19.20
N VAL A 180 30.69 -2.70 -19.50
CA VAL A 180 29.90 -3.95 -19.63
C VAL A 180 30.31 -4.71 -20.89
N PHE A 181 30.57 -4.01 -22.00
CA PHE A 181 31.05 -4.63 -23.23
C PHE A 181 32.46 -5.22 -23.07
N ASP A 182 33.37 -4.47 -22.45
CA ASP A 182 34.74 -4.91 -22.14
C ASP A 182 34.77 -6.13 -21.20
N ALA A 183 33.79 -6.23 -20.29
CA ALA A 183 33.60 -7.39 -19.42
C ALA A 183 33.04 -8.64 -20.16
N GLY A 184 32.79 -8.56 -21.47
CA GLY A 184 32.28 -9.66 -22.30
C GLY A 184 30.79 -9.58 -22.63
N GLY A 185 30.14 -8.43 -22.43
CA GLY A 185 28.76 -8.19 -22.82
C GLY A 185 28.56 -8.26 -24.34
N VAL A 186 27.43 -8.85 -24.78
CA VAL A 186 27.16 -9.10 -26.22
C VAL A 186 26.66 -7.85 -26.95
N LEU A 187 26.14 -6.86 -26.22
CA LEU A 187 25.51 -5.67 -26.78
C LEU A 187 26.33 -4.42 -26.47
N GLN A 188 26.56 -3.60 -27.50
CA GLN A 188 27.19 -2.27 -27.38
C GLN A 188 26.14 -1.19 -27.10
N ASN A 189 26.53 -0.16 -26.34
CA ASN A 189 25.68 0.98 -25.97
C ASN A 189 24.41 0.59 -25.21
N VAL A 190 24.50 -0.46 -24.39
CA VAL A 190 23.42 -0.90 -23.52
C VAL A 190 23.89 -0.81 -22.08
N TRP A 191 23.05 -0.22 -21.24
CA TRP A 191 23.19 -0.27 -19.80
C TRP A 191 21.87 -0.77 -19.20
N ALA A 192 21.95 -1.39 -18.03
CA ALA A 192 20.78 -1.82 -17.28
C ALA A 192 20.97 -1.49 -15.81
N LEU A 193 19.97 -0.85 -15.20
CA LEU A 193 19.91 -0.70 -13.76
C LEU A 193 19.26 -1.96 -13.18
N LEU A 194 20.01 -2.71 -12.39
CA LEU A 194 19.46 -3.83 -11.61
C LEU A 194 18.67 -3.27 -10.42
N THR A 195 17.48 -2.73 -10.67
CA THR A 195 16.48 -2.59 -9.61
C THR A 195 15.85 -3.95 -9.39
N GLY A 196 15.60 -4.36 -8.14
CA GLY A 196 15.23 -5.72 -7.74
C GLY A 196 13.87 -6.24 -8.24
N GLN A 197 13.34 -5.70 -9.35
CA GLN A 197 11.97 -5.87 -9.81
C GLN A 197 11.83 -5.80 -11.35
N CYS A 198 12.60 -4.96 -12.04
CA CYS A 198 12.54 -4.85 -13.49
C CYS A 198 13.92 -4.52 -14.05
N VAL A 199 14.33 -5.30 -15.06
CA VAL A 199 15.39 -4.88 -15.97
C VAL A 199 14.77 -3.81 -16.86
N GLU A 200 14.91 -2.54 -16.48
CA GLU A 200 14.66 -1.44 -17.41
C GLU A 200 15.82 -1.42 -18.41
N PHE A 201 15.52 -1.86 -19.64
CA PHE A 201 16.39 -1.65 -20.78
C PHE A 201 16.20 -0.21 -21.26
N ALA A 202 17.05 0.71 -20.80
CA ALA A 202 17.15 2.01 -21.45
C ALA A 202 17.81 1.81 -22.82
N GLY A 203 17.11 2.27 -23.87
CA GLY A 203 17.37 1.93 -25.27
C GLY A 203 18.78 2.25 -25.79
N ARG A 204 19.07 1.68 -26.96
CA ARG A 204 20.28 1.91 -27.76
C ARG A 204 20.54 3.42 -27.90
N PHE A 205 21.66 3.91 -27.37
CA PHE A 205 22.09 5.29 -27.63
C PHE A 205 22.51 5.43 -29.10
N PRO A 206 22.07 6.49 -29.81
CA PRO A 206 22.57 6.75 -31.16
C PRO A 206 24.09 6.97 -31.10
N ALA A 207 24.83 6.35 -32.03
CA ALA A 207 26.30 6.36 -32.07
C ALA A 207 26.90 7.75 -32.44
N THR A 208 26.11 8.82 -32.38
CA THR A 208 26.52 10.18 -32.71
C THR A 208 26.08 11.13 -31.60
N PRO A 209 26.97 11.97 -31.06
CA PRO A 209 26.60 12.96 -30.06
C PRO A 209 25.69 14.00 -30.73
N VAL A 210 24.41 13.99 -30.40
CA VAL A 210 23.54 15.13 -30.69
C VAL A 210 23.86 16.17 -29.62
N LEU A 211 24.70 17.14 -29.99
CA LEU A 211 24.84 18.41 -29.29
C LEU A 211 23.45 19.04 -29.16
N LEU A 212 22.88 19.01 -27.95
CA LEU A 212 21.76 19.85 -27.59
C LEU A 212 22.32 21.24 -27.26
N GLN A 213 22.08 22.19 -28.17
CA GLN A 213 22.13 23.63 -27.89
C GLN A 213 20.94 24.04 -27.02
#